data_AF-A0A402AYN5-F1
#
_entry.id   AF-A0A402AYN5-F1
#
_cell.length_a   1.000
_cell.length_b   1.000
_cell.length_c   1.000
_cell.angle_alpha   90.00
_cell.angle_beta   90.00
_cell.angle_gamma   90.00
#
_symmetry.space_group_name_H-M   'P 1'
#
loop_
_entity.id
_entity.type
_entity.pdbx_description
1 polymer ?
#
loop_
_entity_poly.entity_id
_entity_poly.type
_entity_poly.pdbx_seq_one_letter_code
_entity_poly.pdbx_strand_id
1 'polypeptide(L)'
;MEPHDYERFPSFSEDATLRKWNLWGYVDARDVAQSCRLGLEADITGAESFIIAAADTVMKRPSRELMAEVFPGVPLKGEIEEFETLLSIKKARKLLGYQPEYSWRNA
;
A
#
# COMPACT_ATOMS: atom_id res chain seq x y z
N MET A 1 -1.18 10.74 1.16
CA MET A 1 0.00 11.41 0.59
C MET A 1 -0.47 12.17 -0.63
N GLU A 2 -0.08 13.42 -0.76
CA GLU A 2 -0.34 14.22 -1.96
C GLU A 2 0.87 14.10 -2.92
N PRO A 3 0.74 14.46 -4.22
CA PRO A 3 1.81 14.24 -5.19
C PRO A 3 3.15 14.87 -4.80
N HIS A 4 3.14 16.04 -4.16
CA HIS A 4 4.38 16.70 -3.72
C HIS A 4 5.08 15.97 -2.56
N ASP A 5 4.37 15.13 -1.80
CA ASP A 5 5.00 14.34 -0.74
C ASP A 5 5.96 13.26 -1.26
N TYR A 6 5.81 12.87 -2.53
CA TYR A 6 6.64 11.83 -3.18
C TYR A 6 8.12 12.17 -3.20
N GLU A 7 8.47 13.46 -3.17
CA GLU A 7 9.84 13.95 -3.08
C GLU A 7 10.60 13.38 -1.88
N ARG A 8 9.88 13.00 -0.82
CA ARG A 8 10.45 12.45 0.42
C ARG A 8 10.69 10.94 0.36
N PHE A 9 10.07 10.20 -0.56
CA PHE A 9 10.08 8.74 -0.52
C PHE A 9 11.46 8.13 -0.78
N PRO A 10 12.28 8.66 -1.71
CA PRO A 10 13.63 8.15 -1.93
C PRO A 10 14.50 8.07 -0.66
N SER A 11 14.38 9.02 0.26
CA SER A 11 15.20 9.04 1.48
C SER A 11 14.82 7.95 2.49
N PHE A 12 13.58 7.44 2.46
CA PHE A 12 13.18 6.33 3.33
C PHE A 12 13.87 5.01 2.97
N SER A 13 14.43 4.89 1.76
CA SER A 13 15.13 3.69 1.33
C SER A 13 16.51 3.51 1.96
N GLU A 14 17.06 4.56 2.57
CA GLU A 14 18.38 4.55 3.23
C GLU A 14 18.35 3.87 4.61
N ASP A 15 17.20 3.92 5.28
CA ASP A 15 16.96 3.28 6.58
C ASP A 15 15.56 2.65 6.60
N ALA A 16 15.52 1.32 6.46
CA ALA A 16 14.28 0.55 6.44
C ALA A 16 13.49 0.64 7.76
N THR A 17 14.09 1.14 8.85
CA THR A 17 13.39 1.27 10.14
C THR A 17 12.49 2.50 10.24
N LEU A 18 12.71 3.55 9.42
CA LEU A 18 11.96 4.81 9.48
C LEU A 18 10.44 4.65 9.25
N ARG A 19 10.06 3.65 8.45
CA ARG A 19 8.67 3.39 8.04
C ARG A 19 8.22 1.96 8.35
N LYS A 20 8.95 1.22 9.18
CA LYS A 20 8.60 -0.16 9.53
C LYS A 20 7.28 -0.28 10.29
N TRP A 21 6.88 0.77 11.03
CA TRP A 21 5.69 0.78 11.87
C TRP A 21 4.38 0.61 11.09
N ASN A 22 4.36 0.90 9.79
CA ASN A 22 3.23 0.66 8.90
C ASN A 22 3.59 -0.22 7.69
N LEU A 23 4.64 -1.04 7.82
CA LEU A 23 5.13 -1.90 6.75
C LEU A 23 5.38 -1.13 5.44
N TRP A 24 5.92 0.09 5.55
CA TRP A 24 6.27 0.96 4.42
C TRP A 24 5.09 1.32 3.50
N GLY A 25 3.86 1.10 3.97
CA GLY A 25 2.65 1.44 3.24
C GLY A 25 2.44 2.95 3.10
N TYR A 26 1.71 3.32 2.06
CA TYR A 26 1.16 4.65 1.85
C TYR A 26 -0.11 4.56 1.00
N VAL A 27 -0.76 5.70 0.77
CA VAL A 27 -1.86 5.85 -0.19
C VAL A 27 -1.86 7.27 -0.74
N ASP A 28 -2.09 7.41 -2.05
CA ASP A 28 -2.31 8.72 -2.69
C ASP A 28 -3.68 9.28 -2.29
N ALA A 29 -3.78 10.57 -2.02
CA ALA A 29 -5.04 11.23 -1.65
C ALA A 29 -6.14 11.04 -2.73
N ARG A 30 -5.76 10.96 -4.01
CA ARG A 30 -6.68 10.70 -5.13
C ARG A 30 -7.20 9.26 -5.11
N ASP A 31 -6.37 8.29 -4.73
CA ASP A 31 -6.81 6.91 -4.53
C ASP A 31 -7.69 6.77 -3.28
N VAL A 32 -7.43 7.55 -2.23
CA VAL A 32 -8.36 7.64 -1.09
C VAL A 32 -9.72 8.17 -1.55
N ALA A 33 -9.76 9.25 -2.34
CA ALA A 33 -11.00 9.79 -2.89
C ALA A 33 -11.72 8.76 -3.78
N GLN A 34 -10.99 8.00 -4.60
CA GLN A 34 -11.52 6.89 -5.38
C GLN A 34 -12.20 5.86 -4.45
N SER A 35 -11.53 5.44 -3.37
CA SER A 35 -12.08 4.46 -2.42
C SER A 35 -13.34 4.95 -1.71
N CYS A 36 -13.42 6.24 -1.37
CA CYS A 36 -14.60 6.84 -0.75
C CYS A 36 -15.79 6.81 -1.72
N ARG A 37 -15.59 7.21 -2.97
CA ARG A 37 -16.63 7.14 -4.00
C ARG A 37 -17.11 5.70 -4.20
N LEU A 38 -16.18 4.76 -4.38
CA LEU A 38 -16.50 3.35 -4.55
C LEU A 38 -17.25 2.77 -3.34
N GLY A 39 -16.88 3.17 -2.12
CA GLY A 39 -17.59 2.77 -0.90
C GLY A 39 -19.04 3.26 -0.82
N LEU A 40 -19.33 4.45 -1.37
CA LEU A 40 -20.70 4.98 -1.44
C LEU A 40 -21.55 4.28 -2.51
N GLU A 41 -20.91 3.79 -3.57
CA GLU A 41 -21.55 3.14 -4.71
C GLU A 41 -21.60 1.61 -4.59
N ALA A 42 -20.92 1.03 -3.59
CA ALA A 42 -20.77 -0.41 -3.46
C ALA A 42 -22.08 -1.11 -3.07
N ASP A 43 -22.37 -2.21 -3.77
CA ASP A 43 -23.47 -3.12 -3.43
C ASP A 43 -23.03 -4.07 -2.30
N ILE A 44 -22.97 -3.55 -1.08
CA ILE A 44 -22.58 -4.28 0.13
C ILE A 44 -23.69 -4.20 1.15
N THR A 45 -24.02 -5.34 1.76
CA THR A 45 -24.92 -5.39 2.91
C THR A 45 -24.12 -5.36 4.20
N GLY A 46 -24.52 -4.50 5.14
CA GLY A 46 -23.90 -4.40 6.46
C GLY A 46 -22.65 -3.52 6.50
N ALA A 47 -21.78 -3.77 7.48
CA ALA A 47 -20.57 -2.98 7.70
C ALA A 47 -19.32 -3.82 7.42
N GLU A 48 -18.51 -3.36 6.47
CA GLU A 48 -17.27 -4.01 6.08
C GLU A 48 -16.08 -3.09 6.33
N SER A 49 -14.99 -3.66 6.88
CA SER A 49 -13.71 -2.96 7.01
C SER A 49 -12.78 -3.30 5.86
N PHE A 50 -12.11 -2.27 5.32
CA PHE A 50 -11.19 -2.38 4.19
C PHE A 50 -9.84 -1.74 4.51
N ILE A 51 -8.78 -2.31 3.94
CA ILE A 51 -7.48 -1.66 3.83
C ILE A 51 -7.47 -0.92 2.50
N ILE A 52 -7.24 0.40 2.57
CA ILE A 52 -7.01 1.25 1.40
C ILE A 52 -5.54 1.69 1.44
N ALA A 53 -4.78 1.23 0.45
CA ALA A 53 -3.36 1.51 0.28
C ALA A 53 -3.03 1.61 -1.22
N ALA A 54 -1.89 2.21 -1.55
CA ALA A 54 -1.29 2.08 -2.88
C ALA A 54 -0.96 0.61 -3.18
N ALA A 55 -0.75 0.27 -4.45
CA ALA A 55 -0.38 -1.09 -4.84
C ALA A 55 1.06 -1.46 -4.42
N ASP A 56 1.89 -0.46 -4.13
CA ASP A 56 3.30 -0.61 -3.79
C ASP A 56 3.68 0.06 -2.47
N THR A 57 4.96 -0.04 -2.09
CA THR A 57 5.52 0.59 -0.90
C THR A 57 6.30 1.87 -1.23
N VAL A 58 6.58 2.68 -0.20
CA VAL A 58 7.45 3.88 -0.33
C VAL A 58 8.94 3.55 -0.54
N MET A 59 9.32 2.28 -0.65
CA MET A 59 10.71 1.83 -0.63
C MET A 59 11.21 1.46 -2.02
N LYS A 60 12.43 1.85 -2.40
CA LYS A 60 13.07 1.40 -3.66
C LYS A 60 13.42 -0.09 -3.67
N ARG A 61 13.39 -0.73 -2.50
CA ARG A 61 13.79 -2.12 -2.29
C ARG A 61 12.57 -3.06 -2.35
N PRO A 62 12.74 -4.30 -2.82
CA PRO A 62 11.65 -5.27 -2.85
C PRO A 62 11.03 -5.55 -1.47
N SER A 63 9.71 -5.71 -1.42
CA SER A 63 8.96 -5.92 -0.16
C SER A 63 9.41 -7.18 0.59
N ARG A 64 9.81 -8.22 -0.14
CA ARG A 64 10.34 -9.47 0.45
C ARG A 64 11.69 -9.27 1.13
N GLU A 65 12.57 -8.46 0.56
CA GLU A 65 13.88 -8.15 1.15
C GLU A 65 13.72 -7.33 2.43
N LEU A 66 12.80 -6.36 2.42
CA LEU A 66 12.48 -5.55 3.61
C LEU A 66 11.95 -6.40 4.76
N MET A 67 11.09 -7.38 4.46
CA MET A 67 10.60 -8.33 5.46
C MET A 67 11.71 -9.23 6.00
N ALA A 68 12.58 -9.74 5.14
CA ALA A 68 13.72 -10.56 5.56
C ALA A 68 14.70 -9.78 6.46
N GLU A 69 14.93 -8.49 6.17
CA GLU A 69 15.82 -7.64 6.96
C GLU A 69 15.22 -7.22 8.29
N VAL A 70 14.01 -6.66 8.28
CA VAL A 70 13.44 -5.97 9.45
C VAL A 70 12.60 -6.90 10.32
N PHE A 71 12.04 -7.96 9.73
CA PHE A 71 11.18 -8.93 10.42
C PHE A 71 11.52 -10.40 10.07
N PRO A 72 12.78 -10.85 10.24
CA PRO A 72 13.26 -12.14 9.74
C PRO A 72 12.49 -13.37 10.25
N GLY A 73 11.87 -13.26 11.43
CA GLY A 73 11.08 -14.35 12.03
C GLY A 73 9.61 -14.41 11.57
N VAL A 74 9.16 -13.45 10.75
CA VAL A 74 7.75 -13.38 10.33
C VAL A 74 7.56 -14.13 9.01
N PRO A 75 6.77 -15.21 8.99
CA PRO A 75 6.54 -15.97 7.76
C PRO A 75 5.71 -15.16 6.76
N LEU A 76 6.16 -15.11 5.51
CA LEU A 76 5.38 -14.56 4.40
C LEU A 76 4.38 -15.60 3.89
N LYS A 77 3.14 -15.17 3.63
CA LYS A 77 2.08 -16.03 3.11
C LYS A 77 1.75 -15.67 1.67
N GLY A 78 1.88 -16.65 0.77
CA GLY A 78 1.60 -16.50 -0.65
C GLY A 78 2.70 -15.77 -1.43
N GLU A 79 2.39 -15.50 -2.69
CA GLU A 79 3.23 -14.66 -3.54
C GLU A 79 3.01 -13.18 -3.24
N ILE A 80 4.12 -12.44 -3.17
CA ILE A 80 4.20 -10.99 -3.00
C ILE A 80 5.01 -10.51 -4.19
N GLU A 81 4.40 -9.68 -5.04
CA GLU A 81 5.10 -9.06 -6.17
C GLU A 81 6.26 -8.18 -5.67
N GLU A 82 7.22 -7.89 -6.54
CA GLU A 82 8.50 -7.27 -6.17
C GLU A 82 8.36 -6.10 -5.18
N PHE A 83 7.44 -5.17 -5.45
CA PHE A 83 7.19 -4.00 -4.60
C PHE A 83 5.81 -3.96 -3.95
N GLU A 84 5.06 -5.07 -3.98
CA GLU A 84 3.66 -5.13 -3.52
C GLU A 84 3.53 -4.58 -2.09
N THR A 85 2.48 -3.79 -1.85
CA THR A 85 2.10 -3.37 -0.51
C THR A 85 1.89 -4.58 0.40
N LEU A 86 2.44 -4.53 1.62
CA LEU A 86 2.21 -5.56 2.64
C LEU A 86 0.88 -5.36 3.40
N LEU A 87 0.17 -4.26 3.10
CA LEU A 87 -1.18 -4.00 3.55
C LEU A 87 -2.15 -4.49 2.46
N SER A 88 -2.62 -5.72 2.57
CA SER A 88 -3.40 -6.38 1.51
C SER A 88 -4.66 -5.60 1.12
N ILE A 89 -4.67 -5.07 -0.10
CA ILE A 89 -5.83 -4.40 -0.72
C ILE A 89 -6.74 -5.36 -1.49
N LYS A 90 -6.49 -6.67 -1.43
CA LYS A 90 -7.22 -7.69 -2.21
C LYS A 90 -8.73 -7.67 -1.94
N LYS A 91 -9.14 -7.41 -0.70
CA LYS A 91 -10.57 -7.29 -0.33
C LYS A 91 -11.22 -6.04 -0.93
N ALA A 92 -10.53 -4.89 -0.88
CA ALA A 92 -11.02 -3.64 -1.47
C ALA A 92 -11.15 -3.77 -2.99
N ARG A 93 -10.16 -4.39 -3.66
CA ARG A 93 -10.25 -4.75 -5.09
C ARG A 93 -11.48 -5.60 -5.38
N LYS A 94 -11.69 -6.65 -4.60
CA LYS A 94 -12.77 -7.63 -4.84
C LYS A 94 -14.17 -7.05 -4.63
N LEU A 95 -14.39 -6.31 -3.54
CA LEU A 95 -15.73 -5.90 -3.11
C LEU A 95 -16.09 -4.47 -3.50
N LEU A 96 -15.11 -3.57 -3.60
CA LEU A 96 -15.34 -2.17 -3.98
C LEU A 96 -14.95 -1.89 -5.44
N GLY A 97 -14.21 -2.79 -6.10
CA GLY A 97 -13.55 -2.46 -7.37
C GLY A 97 -12.39 -1.47 -7.22
N TYR A 98 -11.86 -1.29 -6.00
CA TYR A 98 -10.77 -0.35 -5.72
C TYR A 98 -9.51 -0.75 -6.51
N GLN A 99 -8.99 0.18 -7.31
CA GLN A 99 -7.81 -0.04 -8.11
C GLN A 99 -6.95 1.23 -8.03
N PRO A 100 -5.91 1.27 -7.17
CA PRO A 100 -5.08 2.45 -7.04
C PRO A 100 -4.40 2.77 -8.37
N GLU A 101 -4.50 4.02 -8.80
CA GLU A 101 -4.04 4.50 -10.10
C GLU A 101 -2.73 5.29 -9.99
N TYR A 102 -2.37 5.73 -8.77
CA TYR A 102 -1.25 6.62 -8.55
C TYR A 102 -0.13 5.92 -7.78
N SER A 103 1.06 5.88 -8.38
CA SER A 103 2.28 5.44 -7.73
C SER A 103 3.38 6.48 -7.92
N TRP A 104 4.12 6.74 -6.84
CA TRP A 104 5.31 7.60 -6.86
C TRP A 104 6.40 7.09 -7.81
N ARG A 105 6.38 5.81 -8.19
CA ARG A 105 7.35 5.21 -9.12
C ARG A 105 7.12 5.64 -10.57
N ASN A 106 5.91 6.10 -10.89
CA ASN A 106 5.50 6.51 -12.23
C ASN A 106 5.24 8.02 -12.33
N ALA A 107 5.55 8.78 -11.27
CA ALA A 107 5.28 10.20 -11.15
C ALA A 107 6.38 11.07 -11.77
#